data_AF-E0PPW8-F1
#
_entry.id   AF-E0PPW8-F1
#
_cell.length_a   1.000
_cell.length_b   1.000
_cell.length_c   1.000
_cell.angle_alpha   90.00
_cell.angle_beta   90.00
_cell.angle_gamma   90.00
#
_symmetry.space_group_name_H-M   'P 1'
#
loop_
_entity.id
_entity.type
_entity.pdbx_description
1 polymer ?
#
loop_
_entity_poly.entity_id
_entity_poly.type
_entity_poly.pdbx_seq_one_letter_code
_entity_poly.pdbx_strand_id
1 'polypeptide(L)' 'MAAGAQVVDMEASAIMAWSQFRKSKVYQFFYTADYVDHHNRAWDARHEERTADAMTFFTIALIIAKELER' A
#
# COMPACT_ATOMS: atom_id res chain seq x y z
N MET A 1 -20.14 -9.79 3.24
CA MET A 1 -18.77 -9.22 3.26
C MET A 1 -18.87 -7.85 3.90
N ALA A 2 -18.11 -7.57 4.95
CA ALA A 2 -18.00 -6.20 5.44
C ALA A 2 -17.28 -5.40 4.32
N ALA A 3 -18.04 -4.60 3.59
CA ALA A 3 -17.51 -3.76 2.53
C ALA A 3 -16.86 -2.53 3.18
N GLY A 4 -15.52 -2.48 3.16
CA GLY A 4 -14.76 -1.36 3.72
C GLY A 4 -13.40 -1.27 3.06
N ALA A 5 -12.87 -0.05 2.94
CA ALA A 5 -11.51 0.18 2.53
C ALA A 5 -10.55 -0.38 3.60
N GLN A 6 -9.57 -1.18 3.19
CA GLN A 6 -8.55 -1.73 4.10
C GLN A 6 -7.38 -0.76 4.31
N VAL A 7 -7.17 0.16 3.36
CA VAL A 7 -6.08 1.13 3.36
C VAL A 7 -6.59 2.47 2.82
N VAL A 8 -5.97 3.56 3.27
CA VAL A 8 -6.16 4.91 2.74
C VAL A 8 -4.80 5.40 2.27
N ASP A 9 -4.75 5.93 1.05
CA ASP A 9 -3.56 6.43 0.38
C ASP A 9 -3.95 7.62 -0.51
N MET A 10 -2.97 8.41 -0.95
CA MET A 10 -3.23 9.65 -1.70
C MET A 10 -2.94 9.51 -3.22
N GLU A 11 -2.29 8.45 -3.67
CA GLU A 11 -1.79 8.31 -5.04
C GLU A 11 -2.44 7.15 -5.81
N ALA A 12 -2.87 6.11 -5.10
CA ALA A 12 -3.22 4.82 -5.70
C ALA A 12 -4.31 4.89 -6.78
N SER A 13 -5.31 5.75 -6.56
CA SER A 13 -6.45 5.92 -7.46
C SER A 13 -6.04 6.55 -8.79
N ALA A 14 -5.20 7.58 -8.75
CA ALA A 14 -4.71 8.27 -9.94
C ALA A 14 -3.80 7.34 -10.77
N ILE A 15 -2.91 6.60 -10.11
CA ILE A 15 -2.03 5.63 -10.78
C ILE A 15 -2.85 4.53 -11.47
N MET A 16 -3.87 3.99 -10.79
CA MET A 16 -4.71 2.93 -11.36
C MET A 16 -5.55 3.44 -12.54
N ALA A 17 -6.15 4.63 -12.42
CA ALA A 17 -6.89 5.23 -13.53
C ALA A 17 -5.99 5.46 -14.75
N TRP A 18 -4.77 5.97 -14.53
CA TRP A 18 -3.82 6.21 -15.60
C TRP A 18 -3.31 4.92 -16.24
N SER A 19 -3.03 3.88 -15.45
CA SER A 19 -2.57 2.59 -15.97
C SER A 19 -3.62 1.92 -16.86
N GLN A 20 -4.89 2.01 -16.48
CA GLN A 20 -6.01 1.53 -17.30
C GLN A 20 -6.09 2.29 -18.63
N PHE A 21 -5.99 3.61 -18.61
CA PHE A 21 -5.99 4.43 -19.82
C PHE A 21 -4.82 4.07 -20.76
N ARG A 22 -3.63 3.86 -20.19
CA ARG A 22 -2.40 3.53 -20.94
C ARG A 22 -2.25 2.05 -21.29
N LYS A 23 -3.16 1.20 -20.81
CA LYS A 23 -3.07 -0.27 -20.93
C LYS A 23 -1.76 -0.83 -20.37
N SER A 24 -1.30 -0.26 -19.26
CA SER A 24 -0.09 -0.69 -18.55
C SER A 24 -0.44 -1.55 -17.35
N LYS A 25 0.35 -2.61 -17.09
CA LYS A 25 0.21 -3.42 -15.88
C LYS A 25 0.81 -2.65 -14.70
N VAL A 26 0.03 -2.48 -13.64
CA VAL A 26 0.47 -1.89 -12.37
C VAL A 26 0.03 -2.79 -11.23
N TYR A 27 0.91 -2.96 -10.25
CA TYR A 27 0.64 -3.65 -9.00
C TYR A 27 0.88 -2.68 -7.84
N GLN A 28 -0.15 -2.44 -7.03
CA GLN A 28 -0.06 -1.54 -5.87
C GLN A 28 0.34 -2.35 -4.63
N PHE A 29 1.39 -1.90 -3.95
CA PHE A 29 1.88 -2.48 -2.71
C PHE A 29 1.84 -1.41 -1.62
N PHE A 30 1.11 -1.67 -0.53
CA PHE A 30 0.98 -0.75 0.60
C PHE A 30 1.65 -1.34 1.83
N TYR A 31 2.36 -0.48 2.54
CA TYR A 31 2.78 -0.72 3.91
C TYR A 31 2.24 0.41 4.78
N THR A 32 1.47 0.08 5.80
CA THR A 32 0.78 1.06 6.63
C THR A 32 1.77 1.71 7.59
N ALA A 33 1.98 3.01 7.44
CA ALA A 33 2.75 3.81 8.39
C ALA A 33 1.95 4.16 9.64
N ASP A 34 0.64 4.36 9.50
CA ASP A 34 -0.27 4.76 10.57
C ASP A 34 -1.51 3.85 10.59
N TYR A 35 -2.17 3.78 11.76
CA TYR A 35 -3.44 3.07 11.91
C TYR A 35 -4.57 4.07 12.19
N VAL A 36 -5.56 4.11 11.29
CA VAL A 36 -6.77 4.91 11.46
C VAL A 36 -7.81 4.05 12.16
N ASP A 37 -7.96 4.25 13.47
CA ASP A 37 -8.97 3.57 14.26
C ASP A 37 -10.34 4.22 14.02
N HIS A 38 -11.10 3.63 13.10
CA HIS A 38 -12.44 4.11 12.78
C HIS A 38 -13.47 3.85 13.90
N HIS A 39 -13.18 2.95 14.84
CA HIS A 39 -14.08 2.65 15.97
C HIS A 39 -13.98 3.74 17.03
N ASN A 40 -12.76 4.14 17.36
CA ASN A 40 -12.50 5.17 18.37
C ASN A 40 -12.33 6.58 17.76
N ARG A 41 -12.40 6.71 16.43
CA ARG A 41 -12.15 7.95 15.67
C ARG A 41 -10.80 8.58 16.01
N ALA A 42 -9.80 7.73 16.23
CA ALA A 42 -8.46 8.12 16.62
C ALA A 42 -7.47 7.85 15.48
N TRP A 43 -6.48 8.72 15.36
CA TRP A 43 -5.32 8.51 14.49
C TRP A 43 -4.17 8.05 15.36
N ASP A 44 -3.74 6.80 15.18
CA ASP A 44 -2.56 6.26 15.82
C ASP A 44 -1.36 6.39 14.87
N ALA A 45 -0.58 7.44 15.09
CA ALA A 45 0.63 7.72 14.31
C ALA A 45 1.74 6.79 14.78
N ARG A 46 1.98 5.68 14.05
CA ARG A 46 2.95 4.66 14.47
C ARG A 46 4.36 5.07 14.09
N HIS A 47 4.90 6.02 14.84
CA HIS A 47 6.26 6.53 14.63
C HIS A 47 7.32 5.61 15.24
N GLU A 48 7.07 5.01 16.40
CA GLU A 48 8.06 4.20 17.14
C GLU A 48 7.93 2.68 16.90
N GLU A 49 6.77 2.19 16.44
CA GLU A 49 6.57 0.76 16.13
C GLU A 49 7.25 0.34 14.82
N ARG A 50 7.73 1.30 14.02
CA ARG A 50 8.45 1.02 12.77
C ARG A 50 9.90 0.64 13.07
N THR A 51 10.12 -0.62 13.43
CA THR A 51 11.45 -1.17 13.68
C THR A 51 12.14 -1.72 12.42
N ALA A 52 11.36 -2.02 11.38
CA ALA A 52 11.89 -2.53 10.12
C ALA A 52 12.44 -1.40 9.24
N ASP A 53 13.57 -1.66 8.59
CA ASP A 53 14.14 -0.78 7.57
C ASP A 53 13.18 -0.72 6.36
N ALA A 54 12.94 0.49 5.84
CA ALA A 54 12.16 0.71 4.63
C ALA A 54 12.68 -0.11 3.43
N MET A 55 13.98 -0.42 3.40
CA MET A 55 14.60 -1.28 2.39
C MET A 55 14.02 -2.70 2.33
N THR A 56 13.45 -3.20 3.42
CA THR A 56 12.75 -4.48 3.44
C THR A 56 11.55 -4.47 2.49
N PHE A 57 10.78 -3.38 2.45
CA PHE A 57 9.60 -3.27 1.57
C PHE A 57 9.98 -3.22 0.09
N PHE A 58 11.06 -2.51 -0.25
CA PHE A 58 11.60 -2.52 -1.61
C PHE A 58 12.06 -3.92 -2.04
N THR A 59 12.65 -4.67 -1.12
CA THR A 59 13.07 -6.05 -1.38
C THR A 59 11.87 -6.96 -1.68
N ILE A 60 10.80 -6.84 -0.88
CA ILE A 60 9.55 -7.58 -1.11
C ILE A 60 8.94 -7.20 -2.46
N ALA A 61 8.85 -5.89 -2.77
CA ALA A 61 8.32 -5.41 -4.04
C ALA A 61 9.12 -5.98 -5.23
N LEU A 62 10.45 -6.04 -5.13
CA LEU A 62 11.30 -6.62 -6.17
C LEU A 62 11.10 -8.13 -6.32
N ILE A 63 10.92 -8.87 -5.23
CA ILE A 63 10.62 -10.31 -5.27
C ILE A 63 9.30 -10.56 -5.99
N ILE A 64 8.25 -9.79 -5.64
CA ILE A 64 6.94 -9.89 -6.30
C ILE A 64 7.07 -9.60 -7.79
N ALA A 65 7.77 -8.52 -8.16
CA ALA A 65 7.96 -8.16 -9.56
C ALA A 65 8.67 -9.27 -10.35
N LYS A 66 9.72 -9.87 -9.80
CA LYS A 66 10.44 -11.00 -10.43
C LYS A 66 9.56 -12.23 -10.64
N GLU A 67 8.68 -12.55 -9.70
CA GLU A 67 7.76 -13.69 -9.88
C GLU A 67 6.65 -13.39 -10.90
N LEU A 68 6.26 -12.12 -11.09
CA LEU A 68 5.30 -11.72 -12.11
C LEU A 68 5.89 -11.65 -13.53
N GLU A 69 7.21 -11.59 -13.67
CA GLU A 69 7.94 -11.61 -14.95
C GLU A 69 8.21 -13.03 -15.48
N ARG A 70 8.01 -14.07 -14.67
CA ARG A 70 8.10 -15.48 -15.10
C ARG A 70 6.91 -15.91 -15.94
#